data_AF-A0A6M1YH33-F1
#
_entry.id   AF-A0A6M1YH33-F1
#
_cell.length_a   1.000
_cell.length_b   1.000
_cell.length_c   1.000
_cell.angle_alpha   90.00
_cell.angle_beta   90.00
_cell.angle_gamma   90.00
#
_symmetry.space_group_name_H-M   'P 1'
#
loop_
_entity.id
_entity.type
_entity.pdbx_description
1 polymer ?
#
loop_
_entity_poly.entity_id
_entity_poly.type
_entity_poly.pdbx_seq_one_letter_code
_entity_poly.pdbx_strand_id
1 'polypeptide(L)'
;MKKTIKKRKKAVRKTVRKTVKKAAKPSIRKRKKTARKPKKVWTAHVAKMQKDIDKALCILKKDIKRKAPFAVIEKDNNDLLMLLGECNYFVREFHEHVKSKK
;
A
#
# COMPACT_ATOMS: atom_id res chain seq x y z
N MET A 1 -57.29 13.71 53.18
CA MET A 1 -56.96 13.07 54.48
C MET A 1 -55.97 11.93 54.28
N LYS A 2 -55.17 11.67 55.31
CA LYS A 2 -53.97 10.82 55.37
C LYS A 2 -54.27 9.32 55.13
N LYS A 3 -53.30 8.64 54.46
CA LYS A 3 -52.68 7.32 54.76
C LYS A 3 -53.63 6.11 54.97
N THR A 4 -53.37 4.92 54.41
CA THR A 4 -52.24 4.08 54.86
C THR A 4 -51.87 2.95 53.89
N ILE A 5 -50.56 2.83 53.73
CA ILE A 5 -49.77 1.73 53.18
C ILE A 5 -49.89 0.49 54.08
N LYS A 6 -50.03 -0.71 53.50
CA LYS A 6 -49.55 -1.95 54.14
C LYS A 6 -48.68 -2.76 53.18
N LYS A 7 -47.38 -2.71 53.49
CA LYS A 7 -46.27 -3.44 52.89
C LYS A 7 -46.51 -4.95 52.99
N ARG A 8 -46.10 -5.69 51.96
CA ARG A 8 -45.33 -6.94 52.16
C ARG A 8 -44.35 -7.15 51.01
N LYS A 9 -43.09 -6.81 51.29
CA LYS A 9 -41.92 -7.19 50.50
C LYS A 9 -41.75 -8.71 50.61
N LYS A 10 -41.62 -9.41 49.49
CA LYS A 10 -40.80 -10.62 49.43
C LYS A 10 -39.87 -10.53 48.23
N ALA A 11 -38.65 -10.92 48.53
CA ALA A 11 -37.44 -10.63 47.83
C ALA A 11 -37.16 -11.69 46.76
N VAL A 12 -36.42 -11.27 45.72
CA VAL A 12 -35.31 -12.02 45.13
C VAL A 12 -35.69 -13.22 44.25
N ARG A 13 -35.55 -13.03 42.93
CA ARG A 13 -34.38 -13.49 42.17
C ARG A 13 -34.36 -12.83 40.79
N LYS A 14 -33.47 -11.83 40.63
CA LYS A 14 -33.06 -11.34 39.31
C LYS A 14 -32.22 -12.43 38.65
N THR A 15 -32.80 -13.24 37.79
CA THR A 15 -32.02 -14.03 36.83
C THR A 15 -31.49 -13.09 35.77
N VAL A 16 -30.27 -12.57 36.02
CA VAL A 16 -29.45 -11.91 35.02
C VAL A 16 -29.09 -12.95 33.98
N ARG A 17 -29.87 -13.02 32.89
CA ARG A 17 -29.47 -13.75 31.69
C ARG A 17 -28.25 -13.02 31.12
N LYS A 18 -27.04 -13.53 31.41
CA LYS A 18 -25.82 -13.10 30.74
C LYS A 18 -25.98 -13.41 29.26
N THR A 19 -26.26 -12.38 28.46
CA THR A 19 -26.19 -12.45 27.00
C THR A 19 -24.74 -12.68 26.63
N VAL A 20 -24.37 -13.94 26.40
CA VAL A 20 -23.04 -14.28 25.87
C VAL A 20 -22.99 -13.71 24.45
N LYS A 21 -22.27 -12.60 24.26
CA LYS A 21 -21.93 -12.08 22.94
C LYS A 21 -21.21 -13.22 22.20
N LYS A 22 -21.84 -13.77 21.15
CA LYS A 22 -21.16 -14.68 20.22
C LYS A 22 -19.92 -13.95 19.71
N ALA A 23 -18.74 -14.38 20.15
CA ALA A 23 -17.48 -13.93 19.57
C ALA A 23 -17.52 -14.26 18.08
N ALA A 24 -17.43 -13.25 17.23
CA ALA A 24 -17.30 -13.44 15.79
C ALA A 24 -16.01 -14.24 15.56
N LYS A 25 -16.13 -15.45 15.01
CA LYS A 25 -14.97 -16.21 14.53
C LYS A 25 -14.25 -15.34 13.50
N PRO A 26 -12.95 -15.06 13.63
CA PRO A 26 -12.22 -14.42 12.56
C PRO A 26 -12.25 -15.38 11.37
N SER A 27 -13.00 -15.01 10.33
CA SER A 27 -12.87 -15.62 9.02
C SER A 27 -11.45 -15.33 8.56
N ILE A 28 -10.54 -16.25 8.83
CA ILE A 28 -9.22 -16.27 8.20
C ILE A 28 -9.52 -16.57 6.73
N ARG A 29 -9.83 -15.53 5.96
CA ARG A 29 -9.77 -15.58 4.50
C ARG A 29 -8.34 -15.97 4.18
N LYS A 30 -8.12 -17.26 3.89
CA LYS A 30 -6.87 -17.74 3.29
C LYS A 30 -6.69 -16.92 2.03
N ARG A 31 -5.85 -15.88 2.09
CA ARG A 31 -5.42 -15.12 0.92
C ARG A 31 -4.85 -16.17 -0.02
N LYS A 32 -5.55 -16.47 -1.12
CA LYS A 32 -4.99 -17.27 -2.21
C LYS A 32 -3.70 -16.55 -2.59
N LYS A 33 -2.54 -17.13 -2.26
CA LYS A 33 -1.26 -16.72 -2.81
C LYS A 33 -1.32 -17.09 -4.28
N THR A 34 -1.94 -16.24 -5.09
CA THR A 34 -1.79 -16.33 -6.53
C THR A 34 -0.32 -16.04 -6.78
N ALA A 35 0.46 -17.09 -7.05
CA ALA A 35 1.81 -16.95 -7.57
C ALA A 35 1.69 -16.05 -8.81
N ARG A 36 2.03 -14.77 -8.65
CA ARG A 36 1.96 -13.81 -9.74
C ARG A 36 2.97 -14.30 -10.76
N LYS A 37 2.49 -14.71 -11.94
CA LYS A 37 3.35 -15.15 -13.03
C LYS A 37 4.51 -14.14 -13.18
N PRO A 38 5.78 -14.58 -13.25
CA PRO A 38 6.94 -13.68 -13.23
C PRO A 38 6.86 -12.57 -14.29
N LYS A 39 6.27 -12.88 -15.46
CA LYS A 39 6.00 -11.90 -16.53
C LYS A 39 5.15 -10.70 -16.10
N LYS A 40 4.16 -10.87 -15.20
CA LYS A 40 3.30 -9.78 -14.70
C LYS A 40 4.01 -8.91 -13.65
N VAL A 41 4.99 -9.46 -12.95
CA VAL A 41 5.79 -8.72 -11.97
C VAL A 41 6.78 -7.82 -12.70
N TRP A 42 7.41 -8.34 -13.75
CA TRP A 42 8.31 -7.59 -14.61
C TRP A 42 7.65 -6.39 -15.28
N THR A 43 6.52 -6.59 -15.97
CA THR A 43 5.82 -5.48 -16.65
C THR A 43 5.34 -4.41 -15.67
N ALA A 44 4.93 -4.81 -14.46
CA ALA A 44 4.56 -3.86 -13.42
C ALA A 44 5.77 -3.05 -12.91
N HIS A 45 6.95 -3.68 -12.82
CA HIS A 45 8.19 -3.02 -12.41
C HIS A 45 8.67 -2.02 -13.47
N VAL A 46 8.73 -2.43 -14.74
CA VAL A 46 9.09 -1.56 -15.87
C VAL A 46 8.12 -0.38 -15.97
N ALA A 47 6.81 -0.63 -15.86
CA ALA A 47 5.81 0.43 -15.88
C ALA A 47 5.95 1.41 -14.70
N LYS A 48 6.47 0.95 -13.55
CA LYS A 48 6.77 1.83 -12.42
C LYS A 48 8.00 2.68 -12.71
N MET A 49 9.10 2.07 -13.19
CA MET A 49 10.31 2.81 -13.55
C MET A 49 10.04 3.87 -14.61
N GLN A 50 9.25 3.54 -15.64
CA GLN A 50 8.85 4.51 -16.66
C GLN A 50 8.13 5.72 -16.04
N LYS A 51 7.19 5.50 -15.12
CA LYS A 51 6.49 6.60 -14.43
C LYS A 51 7.42 7.45 -13.59
N ASP A 52 8.38 6.83 -12.92
CA ASP A 52 9.35 7.53 -12.08
C ASP A 52 10.29 8.40 -12.95
N ILE A 53 10.74 7.87 -14.09
CA ILE A 53 11.51 8.62 -15.10
C ILE A 53 10.71 9.78 -15.68
N ASP A 54 9.47 9.54 -16.11
CA ASP A 54 8.59 10.58 -16.69
C ASP A 54 8.34 11.71 -15.69
N LYS A 55 8.19 11.36 -14.40
CA LYS A 55 8.01 12.33 -13.32
C LYS A 55 9.27 13.17 -13.11
N ALA A 56 10.44 12.55 -13.05
CA ALA A 56 11.72 13.26 -12.92
C ALA A 56 11.96 14.20 -14.12
N LEU A 57 11.70 13.72 -15.34
CA LEU A 57 11.76 14.53 -16.56
C LEU A 57 10.80 15.72 -16.54
N CYS A 58 9.58 15.51 -16.02
CA CYS A 58 8.60 16.58 -15.88
C CYS A 58 9.06 17.66 -14.90
N ILE A 59 9.66 17.26 -13.78
CA ILE A 59 10.21 18.17 -12.77
C ILE A 59 11.37 18.96 -13.38
N LEU A 60 12.36 18.27 -13.97
CA LEU A 60 13.51 18.92 -14.60
C LEU A 60 13.09 19.93 -15.68
N LYS A 61 12.12 19.57 -16.53
CA LYS A 61 11.58 20.51 -17.54
C LYS A 61 10.91 21.73 -16.93
N LYS A 62 10.15 21.55 -15.85
CA LYS A 62 9.53 22.67 -15.11
C LYS A 62 10.60 23.56 -14.48
N ASP A 63 11.65 22.96 -13.95
CA ASP A 63 12.77 23.62 -13.27
C ASP A 63 13.60 24.47 -14.24
N ILE A 64 13.89 23.91 -15.41
CA ILE A 64 14.51 24.66 -16.51
C ILE A 64 13.58 25.81 -16.97
N LYS A 65 12.29 25.54 -17.16
CA LYS A 65 11.33 26.57 -17.63
C LYS A 65 11.17 27.72 -16.62
N ARG A 66 11.17 27.42 -15.32
CA ARG A 66 11.07 28.44 -14.25
C ARG A 66 12.41 29.11 -13.92
N LYS A 67 13.50 28.76 -14.64
CA LYS A 67 14.86 29.24 -14.39
C LYS A 67 15.27 29.03 -12.93
N ALA A 68 15.03 27.83 -12.43
CA ALA A 68 15.46 27.43 -11.09
C ALA A 68 16.99 27.59 -10.93
N PRO A 69 17.50 27.72 -9.69
CA PRO A 69 18.93 27.78 -9.46
C PRO A 69 19.65 26.58 -10.08
N PHE A 70 20.84 26.81 -10.62
CA PHE A 70 21.61 25.77 -11.32
C PHE A 70 21.80 24.50 -10.47
N ALA A 71 22.08 24.67 -9.17
CA ALA A 71 22.24 23.55 -8.23
C ALA A 71 21.01 22.64 -8.13
N VAL A 72 19.80 23.19 -8.34
CA VAL A 72 18.55 22.41 -8.33
C VAL A 72 18.41 21.63 -9.64
N ILE A 73 18.70 22.27 -10.78
CA ILE A 73 18.66 21.65 -12.11
C ILE A 73 19.69 20.50 -12.20
N GLU A 74 20.91 20.73 -11.70
CA GLU A 74 21.97 19.73 -11.66
C GLU A 74 21.55 18.52 -10.83
N LYS A 75 20.96 18.76 -9.65
CA LYS A 75 20.44 17.68 -8.80
C LYS A 75 19.34 16.88 -9.49
N ASP A 76 18.33 17.55 -10.05
CA ASP A 76 17.23 16.89 -10.74
C ASP A 76 17.72 16.09 -11.97
N ASN A 77 18.74 16.60 -12.67
CA ASN A 77 19.36 15.91 -13.79
C ASN A 77 20.14 14.67 -13.32
N ASN A 78 20.87 14.76 -12.21
CA ASN A 78 21.58 13.62 -11.63
C ASN A 78 20.60 12.54 -11.15
N ASP A 79 19.48 12.93 -10.53
CA ASP A 79 18.42 12.01 -10.13
C ASP A 79 17.80 11.30 -11.35
N LEU A 80 17.57 12.02 -12.45
CA LEU A 80 17.11 11.44 -13.71
C LEU A 80 18.14 10.45 -14.30
N LEU A 81 19.43 10.80 -14.29
CA LEU A 81 20.50 9.96 -14.81
C LEU A 81 20.65 8.66 -14.00
N MET A 82 20.51 8.71 -12.67
CA MET A 82 20.48 7.50 -11.85
C MET A 82 19.34 6.56 -12.26
N LEU A 83 18.12 7.08 -12.40
CA LEU A 83 16.96 6.27 -12.81
C LEU A 83 17.13 5.64 -14.20
N LEU A 84 17.75 6.36 -15.14
CA LEU A 84 18.09 5.83 -16.46
C LEU A 84 19.17 4.75 -16.39
N GLY A 85 20.18 4.92 -15.53
CA GLY A 85 21.21 3.93 -15.28
C GLY A 85 20.65 2.63 -14.71
N GLU A 86 19.77 2.73 -13.71
CA GLU A 86 19.06 1.58 -13.14
C GLU A 86 18.23 0.87 -14.23
N CYS A 87 17.47 1.62 -15.03
CA CYS A 87 16.68 1.08 -16.12
C CYS A 87 17.55 0.31 -17.14
N ASN A 88 18.69 0.89 -17.55
CA ASN A 88 19.63 0.24 -18.46
C ASN A 88 20.22 -1.05 -17.87
N TYR A 89 20.58 -1.05 -16.58
CA TYR A 89 21.05 -2.25 -15.91
C TYR A 89 19.98 -3.36 -15.92
N PHE A 90 18.74 -3.03 -15.57
CA PHE A 90 17.63 -3.99 -15.59
C PHE A 90 17.38 -4.58 -16.97
N VAL A 91 17.41 -3.76 -18.02
CA VAL A 91 17.25 -4.23 -19.41
C VAL A 91 18.38 -5.19 -19.79
N ARG A 92 19.63 -4.87 -19.41
CA ARG A 92 20.79 -5.71 -19.72
C ARG A 92 20.68 -7.08 -19.05
N GLU A 93 20.39 -7.10 -17.75
CA GLU A 93 20.13 -8.34 -17.00
C GLU A 93 19.03 -9.17 -17.68
N PHE A 94 17.91 -8.55 -18.04
CA PHE A 94 16.83 -9.26 -18.73
C PHE A 94 17.29 -9.90 -20.05
N HIS A 95 18.06 -9.17 -20.86
CA HIS A 95 18.60 -9.71 -22.11
C HIS A 95 19.57 -10.87 -21.88
N GLU A 96 20.41 -10.80 -20.85
CA GLU A 96 21.33 -11.89 -20.47
C GLU A 96 20.58 -13.14 -19.99
N HIS A 97 19.59 -12.97 -19.10
CA HIS A 97 18.74 -14.07 -18.60
C HIS A 97 17.89 -14.73 -19.70
N VAL A 98 17.50 -13.96 -20.74
CA VAL A 98 16.79 -14.49 -21.91
C VAL A 98 17.74 -15.21 -22.88
N LYS A 99 18.96 -14.71 -23.09
CA LYS A 99 19.96 -15.34 -23.96
C LYS A 99 20.50 -16.65 -23.37
N SER A 100 20.72 -16.72 -22.06
CA SER A 100 21.22 -17.93 -21.38
C SER A 100 20.23 -19.10 -21.35
N LYS A 101 18.96 -18.89 -21.75
CA LYS A 101 17.90 -19.91 -21.77
C LYS A 101 17.54 -20.40 -23.18
N LYS A 102 18.30 -19.97 -24.19
CA LYS A 102 18.25 -20.50 -25.56
C LYS A 102 19.39 -21.49 -25.77
#